data_AF-A0A0B5FQK6-F1
#
_entry.id   AF-A0A0B5FQK6-F1
#
_cell.length_a   1.000
_cell.length_b   1.000
_cell.length_c   1.000
_cell.angle_alpha   90.00
_cell.angle_beta   90.00
_cell.angle_gamma   90.00
#
_symmetry.space_group_name_H-M   'P 1'
#
loop_
_entity.id
_entity.type
_entity.pdbx_description
1 polymer ?
#
loop_
_entity_poly.entity_id
_entity_poly.type
_entity_poly.pdbx_seq_one_letter_code
_entity_poly.pdbx_strand_id
1 'polypeptide(L)' 'MKDPKPPQIREAWVLFFVMGMIMINYPFIHIFNKDITIFGIPLLVFYFLVGWPLSILVVAIFAHVLENAPLDQ' A
#
# COMPACT_ATOMS: atom_id res chain seq x y z
N MET A 1 22.90 9.58 -23.82
CA MET A 1 21.52 9.05 -23.77
C MET A 1 21.33 8.59 -22.34
N LYS A 2 20.53 9.29 -21.53
CA LYS A 2 20.29 8.92 -20.13
C LYS A 2 19.37 7.70 -20.21
N ASP A 3 19.90 6.49 -19.99
CA ASP A 3 19.10 5.28 -20.01
C ASP A 3 17.96 5.43 -18.99
N PRO A 4 16.70 5.15 -19.36
CA PRO A 4 15.60 5.18 -18.41
C PRO A 4 15.91 4.11 -17.35
N LYS A 5 16.24 4.55 -16.14
CA LYS A 5 16.50 3.66 -15.01
C LYS A 5 15.23 2.83 -14.85
N PRO A 6 15.26 1.51 -15.09
CA PRO A 6 14.04 0.72 -15.05
C PRO A 6 13.42 0.92 -13.66
N PRO A 7 12.10 1.15 -13.57
CA PRO A 7 11.43 1.28 -12.28
C PRO A 7 11.84 0.06 -11.47
N GLN A 8 12.58 0.28 -10.40
CA GLN A 8 13.22 -0.79 -9.68
C GLN A 8 12.11 -1.57 -8.99
N ILE A 9 11.66 -2.65 -9.62
CA ILE A 9 10.65 -3.59 -9.09
C ILE A 9 10.93 -3.94 -7.63
N ARG A 10 12.21 -4.02 -7.26
CA ARG A 10 12.67 -4.19 -5.89
C ARG A 10 12.14 -3.13 -4.91
N GLU A 11 12.14 -1.85 -5.28
CA GLU A 11 11.62 -0.75 -4.46
C GLU A 11 10.10 -0.88 -4.28
N ALA A 12 9.36 -1.21 -5.35
CA ALA A 12 7.92 -1.44 -5.29
C ALA A 12 7.56 -2.64 -4.38
N TRP A 13 8.34 -3.73 -4.45
CA TRP A 13 8.17 -4.90 -3.57
C TRP A 13 8.45 -4.56 -2.10
N VAL A 14 9.48 -3.78 -1.81
CA VAL A 14 9.79 -3.31 -0.45
C VAL A 14 8.66 -2.40 0.06
N LEU A 15 8.18 -1.46 -0.76
CA LEU A 15 7.09 -0.56 -0.39
C LEU A 15 5.80 -1.32 -0.12
N PHE A 16 5.46 -2.29 -0.97
CA PHE A 16 4.31 -3.18 -0.79
C PHE A 16 4.42 -4.01 0.50
N PHE A 17 5.59 -4.56 0.78
CA PHE A 17 5.84 -5.34 1.99
C PHE A 17 5.72 -4.49 3.26
N VAL A 18 6.33 -3.30 3.28
CA VAL A 18 6.22 -2.34 4.38
C VAL A 18 4.77 -1.91 4.57
N MET A 19 4.04 -1.62 3.49
CA MET A 19 2.63 -1.25 3.54
C MET A 19 1.78 -2.38 4.15
N GLY A 20 2.01 -3.64 3.73
CA GLY A 20 1.34 -4.81 4.30
C GLY A 20 1.64 -4.99 5.80
N MET A 21 2.89 -4.78 6.22
CA MET A 21 3.26 -4.82 7.64
C MET A 21 2.59 -3.72 8.47
N ILE A 22 2.42 -2.52 7.91
CA ILE A 22 1.69 -1.43 8.56
C ILE A 22 0.21 -1.80 8.71
N MET A 23 -0.40 -2.38 7.68
CA MET A 23 -1.81 -2.82 7.75
C MET A 23 -2.05 -3.89 8.82
N ILE A 24 -1.12 -4.84 8.97
CA ILE A 24 -1.23 -5.95 9.94
C ILE A 24 -0.77 -5.51 11.34
N ASN A 25 -0.30 -4.27 11.52
CA ASN A 25 0.21 -3.82 12.79
C ASN A 25 -0.89 -3.76 13.87
N TYR A 26 -0.55 -4.08 15.12
CA TYR A 26 -1.48 -4.16 16.25
C TYR A 26 -2.39 -2.92 16.42
N PRO A 27 -1.92 -1.67 16.30
CA PRO A 27 -2.77 -0.49 16.43
C PRO A 27 -3.89 -0.44 15.39
N PHE A 28 -3.59 -0.74 14.13
CA PHE A 28 -4.60 -0.75 13.07
C PHE A 28 -5.61 -1.86 13.30
N ILE A 29 -5.12 -3.08 13.55
CA ILE A 29 -6.00 -4.22 13.84
C ILE A 29 -6.90 -3.90 15.02
N HIS A 30 -6.38 -3.34 16.12
CA HIS A 30 -7.16 -3.03 17.31
C HIS A 30 -8.23 -1.95 17.05
N ILE A 31 -7.94 -0.95 16.23
CA ILE A 31 -8.91 0.11 15.87
C ILE A 31 -10.08 -0.48 15.07
N PHE A 32 -9.81 -1.42 14.15
CA PHE A 32 -10.84 -2.04 13.30
C PHE A 32 -11.45 -3.32 13.87
N ASN A 33 -10.87 -3.88 14.92
CA ASN A 33 -11.39 -5.03 15.67
C ASN A 33 -12.51 -4.59 16.63
N LYS A 34 -13.56 -4.00 16.07
CA LYS A 34 -14.81 -3.70 16.78
C LYS A 34 -15.85 -4.73 16.37
N ASP A 35 -16.80 -5.02 17.26
CA ASP A 35 -17.97 -5.88 17.00
C ASP A 35 -19.00 -5.19 16.09
N ILE A 36 -18.53 -4.42 15.12
CA ILE A 36 -19.33 -3.75 14.11
C ILE A 36 -19.25 -4.60 12.86
N THR A 37 -20.42 -4.96 12.34
CA THR A 37 -20.55 -5.67 11.07
C THR A 37 -21.14 -4.73 10.03
N ILE A 38 -20.49 -4.60 8.88
CA ILE A 38 -21.02 -3.87 7.73
C ILE A 38 -21.50 -4.92 6.72
N PHE A 39 -22.79 -4.88 6.33
CA PHE A 39 -23.41 -5.88 5.44
C PHE A 39 -23.25 -7.34 5.91
N GLY A 40 -23.13 -7.56 7.23
CA GLY A 40 -22.91 -8.90 7.81
C GLY A 40 -21.45 -9.36 7.83
N ILE A 41 -20.52 -8.54 7.34
CA ILE A 41 -19.08 -8.82 7.35
C ILE A 41 -18.43 -8.05 8.51
N PRO A 42 -17.57 -8.68 9.32
CA PRO A 42 -16.83 -7.98 10.36
C PRO A 42 -16.01 -6.82 9.81
N LEU A 43 -15.98 -5.69 10.52
CA LEU A 43 -15.24 -4.49 10.12
C LEU A 43 -13.76 -4.78 9.81
N LEU A 44 -13.15 -5.69 10.57
CA LEU A 44 -11.78 -6.14 10.36
C LEU A 44 -11.56 -6.80 8.98
N VAL A 45 -12.52 -7.61 8.50
CA VAL A 45 -12.43 -8.22 7.16
C VAL A 45 -12.60 -7.16 6.08
N PHE A 46 -13.54 -6.24 6.28
CA PHE A 46 -13.74 -5.11 5.36
C PHE A 46 -12.50 -4.22 5.27
N TYR A 47 -11.82 -4.00 6.40
CA TYR A 47 -10.54 -3.31 6.46
C TYR A 47 -9.47 -3.98 5.60
N PHE A 48 -9.30 -5.30 5.70
CA PHE A 48 -8.34 -6.01 4.83
C PHE A 48 -8.75 -5.97 3.36
N LEU A 49 -10.05 -6.09 3.07
CA LEU A 49 -10.60 -6.05 1.72
C LEU A 49 -10.33 -4.72 1.02
N VAL A 50 -10.44 -3.60 1.72
CA VAL A 50 -10.21 -2.24 1.17
C VAL A 50 -8.75 -1.81 1.30
N GLY A 51 -8.08 -2.18 2.39
CA GLY A 51 -6.68 -1.82 2.63
C GLY A 51 -5.72 -2.47 1.63
N TRP A 52 -6.03 -3.67 1.15
CA TRP A 52 -5.19 -4.36 0.16
C TRP A 52 -5.12 -3.64 -1.20
N PRO A 53 -6.23 -3.31 -1.88
CA PRO A 53 -6.18 -2.50 -3.10
C PRO A 53 -5.68 -1.09 -2.84
N LEU A 54 -5.93 -0.51 -1.66
CA LEU A 54 -5.35 0.78 -1.27
C LEU A 54 -3.81 0.72 -1.24
N SER A 55 -3.25 -0.35 -0.68
CA SER A 55 -1.80 -0.57 -0.63
C SER A 55 -1.17 -0.66 -2.03
N ILE A 56 -1.82 -1.40 -2.93
CA ILE A 56 -1.39 -1.50 -4.34
C ILE A 56 -1.47 -0.13 -5.02
N LEU A 57 -2.54 0.63 -4.77
CA LEU A 57 -2.74 1.97 -5.34
C LEU A 57 -1.66 2.95 -4.86
N VAL A 58 -1.30 2.94 -3.57
CA VAL A 58 -0.22 3.79 -3.05
C VAL A 58 1.11 3.42 -3.69
N VAL A 59 1.43 2.12 -3.82
CA VAL A 59 2.65 1.65 -4.50
C VAL A 59 2.66 2.08 -5.96
N ALA A 60 1.53 1.96 -6.65
CA ALA A 60 1.39 2.35 -8.06
C ALA A 60 1.59 3.87 -8.25
N ILE A 61 0.97 4.70 -7.41
CA ILE A 61 1.15 6.16 -7.43
C ILE A 61 2.61 6.49 -7.17
N PHE A 62 3.23 5.88 -6.15
CA PHE A 62 4.62 6.16 -5.79
C PHE A 62 5.58 5.77 -6.91
N ALA A 63 5.37 4.61 -7.54
CA ALA A 63 6.13 4.17 -8.70
C ALA A 63 6.01 5.16 -9.87
N HIS A 64 4.79 5.64 -10.14
CA HIS A 64 4.54 6.61 -11.21
C HIS A 64 5.13 8.01 -10.90
N VAL A 65 5.08 8.43 -9.63
CA VAL A 65 5.68 9.69 -9.17
C VAL A 65 7.21 9.64 -9.29
N LEU A 66 7.84 8.52 -8.93
CA LEU A 66 9.29 8.36 -9.07
C LEU A 66 9.74 8.34 -10.54
N GLU A 67 8.93 7.79 -11.44
CA GLU A 67 9.20 7.81 -12.88
C GLU A 67 9.13 9.23 -13.47
N ASN A 68 8.17 10.05 -13.01
CA ASN A 68 7.95 11.41 -13.47
C ASN A 68 8.72 12.48 -12.68
N ALA A 69 9.47 12.10 -11.65
CA ALA A 69 10.27 13.03 -10.87
C ALA A 69 11.30 13.71 -11.79
N PRO A 70 11.32 15.05 -11.91
CA PRO A 70 12.31 15.75 -12.71
C PRO A 70 13.71 15.36 -12.22
N LEU A 71 14.58 14.96 -13.14
CA LEU A 71 15.96 14.62 -12.84
C LEU A 71 16.73 15.91 -12.55
N ASP A 72 16.57 16.50 -11.37
CA ASP A 72 17.47 17.53 -10.83
C ASP A 72 18.69 16.89 -10.15
N GLN A 73 19.42 16.11 -10.95
CA GLN A 73 20.81 15.69 -10.74
C GLN A 73 21.52 15.60 -12.11
#